data_AF-A0A126Z749-F1
#
_entry.id   AF-A0A126Z749-F1
#
_cell.length_a   1.000
_cell.length_b   1.000
_cell.length_c   1.000
_cell.angle_alpha   90.00
_cell.angle_beta   90.00
_cell.angle_gamma   90.00
#
_symmetry.space_group_name_H-M   'P 1'
#
loop_
_entity.id
_entity.type
_entity.pdbx_description
1 polymer ?
#
loop_
_entity_poly.entity_id
_entity_poly.type
_entity_poly.pdbx_seq_one_letter_code
_entity_poly.pdbx_strand_id
1 'polypeptide(L)'
;MTLPAESHSPDAAALQDALAAELRAVQAVANVKVRAWAENIPVSPDSVYRVLRGQRPVSVIELILLCDAIKEDPLDLITRAVNRAALSGATRQ
;
A
#
# COMPACT_ATOMS: atom_id res chain seq x y z
N MET A 1 26.16 -27.11 3.55
CA MET A 1 26.32 -25.64 3.51
C MET A 1 25.17 -25.12 2.66
N THR A 2 24.02 -24.87 3.29
CA THR A 2 22.79 -24.43 2.62
C THR A 2 22.93 -22.93 2.37
N LEU A 3 22.85 -22.53 1.10
CA LEU A 3 22.88 -21.11 0.72
C LEU A 3 21.73 -20.37 1.45
N PRO A 4 21.95 -19.13 1.94
CA PRO A 4 20.89 -18.36 2.58
C PRO A 4 19.77 -18.12 1.57
N ALA A 5 18.52 -18.26 2.04
CA ALA A 5 17.32 -18.03 1.25
C ALA A 5 17.45 -16.71 0.50
N GLU A 6 17.45 -16.78 -0.83
CA GLU A 6 17.51 -15.62 -1.70
C GLU A 6 16.41 -14.65 -1.26
N SER A 7 16.83 -13.49 -0.77
CA SER A 7 15.93 -12.40 -0.38
C SER A 7 15.29 -11.86 -1.65
N HIS A 8 14.29 -12.58 -2.16
CA HIS A 8 13.49 -12.18 -3.30
C HIS A 8 12.75 -10.91 -2.91
N SER A 9 13.34 -9.77 -3.26
CA SER A 9 12.65 -8.50 -3.17
C SER A 9 11.37 -8.64 -4.01
N PRO A 10 10.18 -8.36 -3.46
CA PRO A 10 8.94 -8.54 -4.19
C PRO A 10 8.99 -7.72 -5.48
N ASP A 11 8.45 -8.29 -6.57
CA ASP A 11 8.26 -7.57 -7.83
C ASP A 11 7.57 -6.22 -7.54
N ALA A 12 8.09 -5.14 -8.11
CA ALA A 12 7.63 -3.79 -7.83
C ALA A 12 6.14 -3.63 -8.13
N ALA A 13 5.63 -4.30 -9.17
CA ALA A 13 4.20 -4.31 -9.47
C ALA A 13 3.38 -5.03 -8.37
N ALA A 14 3.84 -6.20 -7.92
CA ALA A 14 3.20 -6.94 -6.83
C ALA A 14 3.20 -6.16 -5.50
N LEU A 15 4.28 -5.42 -5.23
CA LEU A 15 4.34 -4.53 -4.06
C LEU A 15 3.35 -3.37 -4.16
N GLN A 16 3.22 -2.75 -5.33
CA GLN A 16 2.27 -1.65 -5.54
C GLN A 16 0.80 -2.12 -5.43
N ASP A 17 0.50 -3.29 -5.96
CA ASP A 17 -0.83 -3.92 -5.79
C ASP A 17 -1.11 -4.24 -4.31
N ALA A 18 -0.10 -4.74 -3.60
CA ALA A 18 -0.20 -5.02 -2.17
C ALA A 18 -0.41 -3.74 -1.34
N LEU A 19 0.33 -2.66 -1.65
CA LEU A 19 0.15 -1.34 -1.02
C LEU A 19 -1.26 -0.81 -1.27
N ALA A 20 -1.78 -0.90 -2.50
CA ALA A 20 -3.15 -0.50 -2.80
C ALA A 20 -4.19 -1.32 -2.02
N ALA A 21 -3.93 -2.61 -1.81
CA ALA A 21 -4.79 -3.48 -1.01
C ALA A 21 -4.77 -3.14 0.49
N GLU A 22 -3.58 -2.90 1.05
CA GLU A 22 -3.44 -2.47 2.45
C GLU A 22 -4.07 -1.08 2.67
N LEU A 23 -3.87 -0.13 1.76
CA LEU A 23 -4.52 1.18 1.80
C LEU A 23 -6.04 1.09 1.79
N ARG A 24 -6.62 0.18 0.99
CA ARG A 24 -8.06 -0.12 1.04
C ARG A 24 -8.51 -0.69 2.38
N ALA A 25 -7.71 -1.60 2.95
CA ALA A 25 -8.03 -2.24 4.23
C ALA A 25 -8.05 -1.21 5.37
N VAL A 26 -7.01 -0.37 5.47
CA VAL A 26 -6.96 0.67 6.51
C VAL A 26 -8.04 1.73 6.31
N GLN A 27 -8.36 2.10 5.06
CA GLN A 27 -9.48 2.98 4.77
C GLN A 27 -10.81 2.41 5.29
N ALA A 28 -11.04 1.11 5.07
CA ALA A 28 -12.25 0.43 5.52
C ALA A 28 -12.33 0.35 7.04
N VAL A 29 -11.22 0.05 7.72
CA VAL A 29 -11.13 0.00 9.19
C VAL A 29 -11.34 1.39 9.80
N ALA A 30 -10.73 2.43 9.24
CA ALA A 30 -10.91 3.82 9.67
C ALA A 30 -12.30 4.38 9.33
N ASN A 31 -13.09 3.67 8.50
CA ASN A 31 -14.41 4.08 8.03
C ASN A 31 -14.42 5.48 7.40
N VAL A 32 -13.37 5.83 6.65
CA VAL A 32 -13.21 7.16 6.03
C VAL A 32 -13.62 7.12 4.55
N LYS A 33 -14.35 8.15 4.11
CA LYS A 33 -14.63 8.36 2.68
C LYS A 33 -13.41 8.98 2.02
N VAL A 34 -13.06 8.54 0.80
CA VAL A 34 -11.91 9.06 0.03
C VAL A 34 -11.89 10.59 -0.06
N ARG A 35 -13.06 11.24 -0.22
CA ARG A 35 -13.14 12.71 -0.24
C ARG A 35 -12.67 13.35 1.07
N ALA A 36 -13.12 12.82 2.20
CA ALA A 36 -12.69 13.29 3.52
C ALA A 36 -11.22 12.94 3.79
N TRP A 37 -10.78 11.78 3.32
CA TRP A 37 -9.39 11.34 3.44
C TRP A 37 -8.42 12.28 2.71
N ALA A 38 -8.84 12.78 1.54
CA ALA A 38 -8.08 13.71 0.71
C ALA A 38 -8.27 15.20 1.09
N GLU A 39 -9.18 15.54 1.99
CA GLU A 39 -9.63 16.92 2.23
C GLU A 39 -8.52 17.81 2.80
N ASN A 40 -7.60 17.23 3.57
CA ASN A 40 -6.56 17.96 4.31
C ASN A 40 -5.14 17.64 3.83
N ILE A 41 -4.99 16.94 2.71
CA ILE A 41 -3.68 16.58 2.15
C ILE A 41 -3.57 17.08 0.70
N PRO A 42 -2.37 17.42 0.21
CA PRO A 42 -2.16 17.89 -1.17
C PRO A 42 -2.26 16.74 -2.20
N VAL A 43 -3.28 15.90 -2.09
CA VAL A 43 -3.56 14.75 -2.96
C VAL A 43 -5.02 14.84 -3.38
N SER A 44 -5.29 14.84 -4.69
CA SER A 44 -6.67 14.91 -5.17
C SER A 44 -7.43 13.62 -4.87
N PRO A 45 -8.76 13.68 -4.59
CA PRO A 45 -9.57 12.47 -4.39
C PRO A 45 -9.49 11.50 -5.57
N ASP A 46 -9.39 12.01 -6.80
CA ASP A 46 -9.22 11.19 -8.00
C ASP A 46 -7.90 10.41 -7.98
N SER A 47 -6.81 11.05 -7.58
CA SER A 47 -5.51 10.39 -7.40
C SER A 47 -5.61 9.24 -6.39
N VAL A 48 -6.26 9.48 -5.25
CA VAL A 48 -6.49 8.45 -4.23
C VAL A 48 -7.31 7.31 -4.79
N TYR A 49 -8.41 7.57 -5.51
CA TYR A 49 -9.20 6.52 -6.15
C TYR A 49 -8.38 5.66 -7.12
N ARG A 50 -7.51 6.29 -7.94
CA ARG A 50 -6.64 5.56 -8.87
C ARG A 50 -5.61 4.70 -8.17
N VAL A 51 -5.00 5.20 -7.08
CA VAL A 51 -4.09 4.43 -6.22
C VAL A 51 -4.81 3.25 -5.60
N LEU A 52 -5.95 3.47 -4.95
CA LEU A 52 -6.72 2.40 -4.32
C LEU A 52 -7.13 1.33 -5.34
N ARG A 53 -7.47 1.71 -6.57
CA ARG A 53 -7.81 0.75 -7.63
C ARG A 53 -6.61 0.04 -8.27
N GLY A 54 -5.38 0.34 -7.87
CA GLY A 54 -4.16 -0.21 -8.49
C GLY A 54 -3.92 0.32 -9.91
N GLN A 55 -4.63 1.38 -10.34
CA GLN A 55 -4.48 1.97 -11.68
C GLN A 55 -3.27 2.90 -11.77
N ARG A 56 -2.63 3.16 -10.64
CA ARG A 56 -1.46 4.02 -10.49
C ARG A 56 -0.68 3.58 -9.25
N PRO A 57 0.65 3.52 -9.31
CA PRO A 57 1.46 3.31 -8.13
C PRO A 57 1.30 4.47 -7.14
N VAL A 58 1.39 4.15 -5.85
CA VAL A 58 1.44 5.14 -4.78
C VAL A 58 2.88 5.63 -4.63
N SER A 59 3.06 6.95 -4.53
CA SER A 59 4.35 7.52 -4.16
C SER A 59 4.57 7.47 -2.66
N VAL A 60 5.83 7.54 -2.21
CA VAL A 60 6.15 7.58 -0.77
C VAL A 60 5.49 8.76 -0.07
N ILE A 61 5.47 9.93 -0.71
CA ILE A 61 4.84 11.14 -0.16
C ILE A 61 3.34 10.93 0.02
N GLU A 62 2.65 10.38 -0.99
CA GLU A 62 1.22 10.09 -0.88
C GLU A 62 0.92 9.06 0.20
N LEU A 63 1.74 8.02 0.30
CA LEU A 63 1.59 7.00 1.33
C LEU A 63 1.66 7.62 2.73
N ILE A 64 2.68 8.44 3.00
CA ILE A 64 2.85 9.11 4.30
C ILE A 64 1.65 10.01 4.61
N LEU A 65 1.21 10.82 3.64
CA LEU A 65 0.08 11.74 3.82
C LEU A 65 -1.24 10.99 4.08
N LEU A 66 -1.48 9.90 3.34
CA LEU A 66 -2.68 9.08 3.51
C LEU A 66 -2.67 8.38 4.88
N CYS A 67 -1.52 7.85 5.32
CA CYS A 67 -1.39 7.23 6.63
C CYS A 67 -1.58 8.24 7.77
N ASP A 68 -0.95 9.41 7.68
CA ASP A 68 -1.07 10.48 8.69
C ASP A 68 -2.52 10.92 8.89
N ALA A 69 -3.28 11.07 7.80
CA ALA A 69 -4.68 11.47 7.83
C ALA A 69 -5.60 10.50 8.62
N ILE A 70 -5.20 9.24 8.79
CA ILE A 70 -5.93 8.23 9.58
C ILE A 70 -5.15 7.74 10.80
N LYS A 71 -4.01 8.38 11.13
CA LYS A 71 -3.09 8.00 12.21
C LYS A 71 -2.57 6.57 12.11
N GLU A 72 -2.34 6.09 10.89
CA GLU A 72 -1.70 4.80 10.63
C GLU A 72 -0.18 4.99 10.53
N ASP A 73 0.61 4.01 10.98
CA ASP A 73 2.06 4.01 10.73
C ASP A 73 2.34 3.53 9.29
N PRO A 74 2.97 4.37 8.43
CA PRO A 74 3.33 3.97 7.08
C PRO A 74 4.31 2.78 7.04
N LEU A 75 5.18 2.61 8.03
CA LEU A 75 6.14 1.50 8.06
C LEU A 75 5.46 0.15 8.32
N ASP A 76 4.46 0.13 9.20
CA ASP A 76 3.65 -1.06 9.45
C ASP A 76 2.86 -1.45 8.20
N LEU A 77 2.28 -0.45 7.50
CA LEU A 77 1.59 -0.67 6.24
C LEU A 77 2.53 -1.23 5.15
N ILE A 78 3.73 -0.66 5.00
CA ILE A 78 4.76 -1.17 4.08
C ILE A 78 5.12 -2.61 4.43
N THR A 79 5.34 -2.91 5.71
CA THR A 79 5.70 -4.26 6.16
C THR A 79 4.60 -5.27 5.82
N ARG A 80 3.33 -4.94 6.06
CA ARG A 80 2.19 -5.77 5.66
C ARG A 80 2.12 -5.96 4.14
N ALA A 81 2.36 -4.90 3.37
CA ALA A 81 2.35 -4.96 1.90
C ALA A 81 3.47 -5.84 1.35
N VAL A 82 4.69 -5.74 1.89
CA VAL A 82 5.83 -6.60 1.54
C VAL A 82 5.50 -8.07 1.81
N ASN A 83 4.96 -8.37 3.00
CA ASN A 83 4.55 -9.73 3.35
C ASN A 83 3.47 -10.27 2.40
N ARG A 84 2.46 -9.45 2.07
CA ARG A 84 1.41 -9.80 1.11
C ARG A 84 1.96 -10.06 -0.30
N ALA A 85 2.89 -9.21 -0.76
CA ALA A 85 3.51 -9.35 -2.07
C ALA A 85 4.35 -10.63 -2.16
N ALA A 86 5.11 -10.95 -1.11
CA ALA A 86 5.89 -12.19 -1.02
C ALA A 86 5.00 -13.45 -1.09
N LEU A 87 3.88 -13.47 -0.38
CA LEU A 87 2.90 -14.57 -0.42
C LEU A 87 2.26 -14.74 -1.81
N SER A 88 1.99 -13.63 -2.50
CA SER A 88 1.39 -13.64 -3.84
C SER A 88 2.35 -14.15 -4.90
N GLY A 89 3.66 -13.87 -4.74
CA GLY A 89 4.72 -14.43 -5.59
C GLY A 89 4.93 -15.93 -5.39
N ALA A 90 4.84 -16.41 -4.14
CA ALA A 90 4.99 -17.82 -3.81
C ALA A 90 3.85 -18.71 -4.36
N THR A 91 2.68 -18.14 -4.68
CA THR A 91 1.52 -18.89 -5.19
C THR A 91 1.55 -19.07 -6.73
N ARG A 92 2.48 -18.41 -7.44
CA ARG A 92 2.62 -18.51 -8.90
C ARG A 92 3.78 -19.42 -9.36
N GLN A 93 4.50 -20.03 -8.43
CA GLN A 93 5.53 -21.04 -8.69
C GLN A 93 4.97 -22.43 -8.41
#